data_AF-A0A4V5UUQ2-F1
#
_entry.id   AF-A0A4V5UUQ2-F1
#
_cell.length_a   1.000
_cell.length_b   1.000
_cell.length_c   1.000
_cell.angle_alpha   90.00
_cell.angle_beta   90.00
_cell.angle_gamma   90.00
#
_symmetry.space_group_name_H-M   'P 1'
#
loop_
_entity.id
_entity.type
_entity.pdbx_description
1 polymer ?
#
loop_
_entity_poly.entity_id
_entity_poly.type
_entity_poly.pdbx_seq_one_letter_code
_entity_poly.pdbx_strand_id
1 'polypeptide(L)'
;FHKFIRTNYRCNYIFDYHMQLSFVTKLTSEDCVFIFSHSGKTKESINLARQVKKTNAKMITLTGNSGSELAGLSDEAIIVVTEEGLFRAESLASRISYLTVMDILYTNTMYHNFDQNADSLKKIRDNISTTKTDPHYLS
;
A
#
# COMPACT_ATOMS: atom_id res chain seq x y z
N PHE A 1 3.99 -1.77 -0.19
CA PHE A 1 4.91 -2.45 0.75
C PHE A 1 6.38 -2.05 0.55
N HIS A 2 7.10 -2.55 -0.47
CA HIS A 2 8.56 -2.38 -0.58
C HIS A 2 9.09 -0.92 -0.61
N LYS A 3 8.29 0.05 -1.08
CA LYS A 3 8.66 1.48 -0.94
C LYS A 3 8.49 1.94 0.51
N PHE A 4 7.34 1.64 1.11
CA PHE A 4 6.98 2.09 2.44
C PHE A 4 7.81 1.48 3.58
N ILE A 5 8.43 0.30 3.41
CA ILE A 5 9.40 -0.21 4.42
C ILE A 5 10.60 0.72 4.60
N ARG A 6 10.83 1.66 3.68
CA ARG A 6 11.90 2.68 3.75
C ARG A 6 11.54 3.89 4.59
N THR A 7 10.27 4.01 4.99
CA THR A 7 9.80 5.06 5.89
C THR A 7 10.13 4.70 7.34
N ASN A 8 9.87 5.59 8.28
CA ASN A 8 9.97 5.29 9.72
C ASN A 8 8.83 4.38 10.22
N TYR A 9 7.79 4.15 9.40
CA TYR A 9 6.61 3.38 9.78
C TYR A 9 6.87 1.88 9.62
N ARG A 10 6.31 1.10 10.56
CA ARG A 10 6.24 -0.35 10.40
C ARG A 10 5.23 -0.68 9.32
N CYS A 11 5.70 -1.31 8.26
CA CYS A 11 4.85 -1.76 7.17
C CYS A 11 4.81 -3.28 7.15
N ASN A 12 3.63 -3.83 6.88
CA ASN A 12 3.42 -5.28 6.73
C ASN A 12 2.72 -5.57 5.40
N TYR A 13 2.99 -6.73 4.82
CA TYR A 13 2.27 -7.29 3.69
C TYR A 13 2.15 -8.79 3.87
N ILE A 14 0.91 -9.28 3.80
CA ILE A 14 0.61 -10.70 3.95
C ILE A 14 -0.02 -11.14 2.63
N PHE A 15 0.60 -12.10 1.95
CA PHE A 15 0.11 -12.59 0.66
C PHE A 15 -1.09 -13.53 0.81
N ASP A 16 -1.03 -14.45 1.79
CA ASP A 16 -2.08 -15.44 2.02
C ASP A 16 -3.33 -14.81 2.65
N TYR A 17 -4.49 -15.12 2.08
CA TYR A 17 -5.77 -14.54 2.49
C TYR A 17 -6.24 -15.01 3.88
N HIS A 18 -6.04 -16.29 4.24
CA HIS A 18 -6.42 -16.79 5.55
C HIS A 18 -5.54 -16.18 6.65
N MET A 19 -4.25 -15.96 6.36
CA MET A 19 -3.34 -15.23 7.22
C MET A 19 -3.72 -13.75 7.34
N GLN A 20 -4.17 -13.10 6.26
CA GLN A 20 -4.70 -11.73 6.34
C GLN A 20 -5.88 -11.65 7.31
N LEU A 21 -6.86 -12.55 7.18
CA LEU A 21 -8.02 -12.60 8.09
C LEU A 21 -7.62 -12.83 9.55
N SER A 22 -6.62 -13.69 9.77
CA SER A 22 -6.08 -13.94 11.11
C SER A 22 -5.36 -12.71 11.67
N PHE A 23 -4.57 -12.03 10.85
CA PHE A 23 -3.80 -10.84 11.25
C PHE A 23 -4.68 -9.63 11.52
N VAL A 24 -5.80 -9.46 10.80
CA VAL A 24 -6.74 -8.34 11.01
C VAL A 24 -7.20 -8.24 12.46
N THR A 25 -7.33 -9.36 13.17
CA THR A 25 -7.71 -9.39 14.59
C THR A 25 -6.73 -8.66 15.52
N LYS A 26 -5.51 -8.38 15.06
CA LYS A 26 -4.45 -7.71 15.81
C LYS A 26 -4.37 -6.21 15.55
N LEU A 27 -5.17 -5.69 14.62
CA LEU A 27 -5.15 -4.28 14.25
C LEU A 27 -5.73 -3.41 15.37
N THR A 28 -5.12 -2.24 15.52
CA THR A 28 -5.44 -1.24 16.55
C THR A 28 -5.76 0.11 15.92
N SER A 29 -6.12 1.11 16.74
CA SER A 29 -6.35 2.48 16.26
C SER A 29 -5.11 3.16 15.66
N GLU A 30 -3.92 2.64 15.96
CA GLU A 30 -2.65 3.17 15.45
C GLU A 30 -2.28 2.60 14.08
N ASP A 31 -3.08 1.67 13.56
CA ASP A 31 -2.85 1.00 12.29
C ASP A 31 -3.66 1.61 11.14
N CYS A 32 -3.07 1.58 9.94
CA CYS A 32 -3.73 1.95 8.69
C CYS A 32 -3.60 0.81 7.67
N VAL A 33 -4.73 0.33 7.16
CA VAL A 33 -4.82 -0.78 6.21
C VAL A 33 -5.07 -0.24 4.81
N PHE A 34 -4.28 -0.70 3.85
CA PHE A 34 -4.53 -0.50 2.43
C PHE A 34 -5.12 -1.76 1.80
N ILE A 35 -6.27 -1.65 1.13
CA ILE A 35 -6.88 -2.74 0.37
C ILE A 35 -7.00 -2.35 -1.10
N PHE A 36 -6.55 -3.23 -2.00
CA PHE A 36 -6.52 -3.00 -3.43
C PHE A 36 -7.48 -3.95 -4.15
N SER A 37 -8.37 -3.41 -4.96
CA SER A 37 -9.18 -4.17 -5.92
C SER A 37 -9.68 -3.24 -7.02
N HIS A 38 -9.20 -3.44 -8.26
CA HIS A 38 -9.54 -2.55 -9.36
C HIS A 38 -11.06 -2.49 -9.61
N SER A 39 -11.73 -3.65 -9.70
CA SER A 39 -13.20 -3.69 -9.87
C SER A 39 -13.97 -3.30 -8.60
N GLY A 40 -13.31 -3.39 -7.43
CA GLY A 40 -13.93 -3.23 -6.12
C GLY A 40 -14.94 -4.34 -5.78
N LYS A 41 -14.92 -5.44 -6.54
CA LYS A 41 -15.90 -6.56 -6.45
C LYS A 41 -15.27 -7.88 -6.01
N THR A 42 -13.96 -7.92 -5.75
CA THR A 42 -13.26 -9.13 -5.29
C THR A 42 -13.82 -9.56 -3.93
N LYS A 43 -14.36 -10.78 -3.85
CA LYS A 43 -15.05 -11.29 -2.64
C LYS A 43 -14.14 -11.29 -1.42
N GLU A 44 -12.90 -11.72 -1.60
CA GLU A 44 -11.86 -11.77 -0.57
C GLU A 44 -11.54 -10.37 -0.05
N SER A 45 -11.36 -9.39 -0.95
CA SER A 45 -11.08 -8.00 -0.58
C SER A 45 -12.26 -7.36 0.17
N ILE A 46 -13.49 -7.60 -0.27
CA ILE A 46 -14.70 -7.10 0.41
C ILE A 46 -14.84 -7.75 1.79
N ASN A 47 -14.68 -9.06 1.89
CA ASN A 47 -14.77 -9.74 3.18
C ASN A 47 -13.67 -9.28 4.14
N LEU A 48 -12.43 -9.09 3.65
CA LEU A 48 -11.34 -8.53 4.44
C LEU A 48 -11.66 -7.11 4.93
N ALA A 49 -12.17 -6.24 4.05
CA ALA A 49 -12.59 -4.89 4.41
C ALA A 49 -13.66 -4.89 5.51
N ARG A 50 -14.65 -5.79 5.41
CA ARG A 50 -15.66 -5.98 6.46
C ARG A 50 -15.05 -6.43 7.79
N GLN A 51 -13.99 -7.26 7.78
CA GLN A 51 -13.29 -7.62 9.02
C GLN A 51 -12.49 -6.44 9.58
N VAL A 52 -11.82 -5.65 8.72
CA VAL A 52 -11.08 -4.45 9.15
C VAL A 52 -12.01 -3.44 9.82
N LYS A 53 -13.23 -3.25 9.31
CA LYS A 53 -14.24 -2.35 9.92
C LYS A 53 -14.72 -2.76 11.31
N LYS A 54 -14.50 -4.02 11.72
CA LYS A 54 -14.78 -4.47 13.09
C LYS A 54 -13.64 -4.14 14.06
N THR A 55 -12.53 -3.63 13.55
CA THR A 55 -11.39 -3.14 14.31
C THR A 55 -11.43 -1.62 14.41
N ASN A 56 -10.49 -1.03 15.14
CA ASN A 56 -10.35 0.44 15.22
C ASN A 56 -9.37 1.02 14.19
N ALA A 57 -8.79 0.19 13.32
CA ALA A 57 -7.83 0.63 12.33
C ALA A 57 -8.48 1.44 11.21
N LYS A 58 -7.74 2.44 10.71
CA LYS A 58 -8.13 3.19 9.52
C LYS A 58 -8.00 2.32 8.28
N MET A 59 -8.92 2.46 7.33
CA MET A 59 -8.92 1.71 6.08
C MET A 59 -8.96 2.64 4.87
N ILE A 60 -7.92 2.55 4.04
CA ILE A 60 -7.83 3.21 2.75
C ILE A 60 -7.98 2.16 1.64
N THR A 61 -8.91 2.37 0.73
CA THR A 61 -9.08 1.47 -0.42
C THR A 61 -8.56 2.10 -1.70
N LEU A 62 -8.04 1.26 -2.59
CA LEU A 62 -7.64 1.63 -3.94
C LEU A 62 -8.43 0.81 -4.94
N THR A 63 -9.24 1.51 -5.73
CA THR A 63 -10.17 0.89 -6.69
C THR A 63 -10.37 1.78 -7.90
N GLY A 64 -10.79 1.21 -9.02
CA GLY A 64 -11.15 1.96 -10.24
C GLY A 64 -12.64 2.26 -10.28
N ASN A 65 -13.40 1.69 -9.34
CA ASN A 65 -14.85 1.77 -9.30
C ASN A 65 -15.33 2.46 -8.02
N SER A 66 -15.67 3.75 -8.14
CA SER A 66 -16.21 4.57 -7.05
C SER A 66 -17.55 4.07 -6.51
N GLY A 67 -18.34 3.37 -7.32
CA GLY A 67 -19.62 2.79 -6.91
C GLY A 67 -19.51 1.39 -6.32
N SER A 68 -18.29 0.90 -6.03
CA SER A 68 -18.09 -0.44 -5.51
C SER A 68 -18.41 -0.54 -4.02
N GLU A 69 -18.81 -1.74 -3.57
CA GLU A 69 -19.00 -2.02 -2.14
C GLU A 69 -17.71 -1.76 -1.36
N LEU A 70 -16.55 -2.11 -1.93
CA LEU A 70 -15.26 -1.88 -1.30
C LEU A 70 -15.02 -0.39 -1.01
N ALA A 71 -15.34 0.50 -1.96
CA ALA A 71 -15.23 1.94 -1.75
C ALA A 71 -16.14 2.41 -0.60
N GLY A 72 -17.38 1.93 -0.57
CA GLY A 72 -18.35 2.29 0.48
C GLY A 72 -18.00 1.77 1.88
N LEU A 73 -17.17 0.73 2.00
CA LEU A 73 -16.69 0.24 3.30
C LEU A 73 -15.53 1.06 3.85
N SER A 74 -14.77 1.74 3.00
CA SER A 74 -13.53 2.44 3.38
C SER A 74 -13.76 3.70 4.19
N ASP A 75 -12.76 4.09 4.98
CA ASP A 75 -12.74 5.43 5.59
C ASP A 75 -12.30 6.46 4.54
N GLU A 76 -11.38 6.07 3.64
CA GLU A 76 -11.01 6.83 2.46
C GLU A 76 -10.88 5.92 1.23
N ALA A 77 -11.41 6.35 0.09
CA ALA A 77 -11.31 5.63 -1.18
C ALA A 77 -10.51 6.44 -2.20
N ILE A 78 -9.38 5.90 -2.66
CA ILE A 78 -8.63 6.46 -3.77
C ILE A 78 -9.13 5.81 -5.06
N ILE A 79 -9.83 6.62 -5.86
CA ILE A 79 -10.42 6.20 -7.12
C ILE A 79 -9.42 6.46 -8.25
N VAL A 80 -8.99 5.38 -8.91
CA VAL A 80 -8.04 5.41 -10.02
C VAL A 80 -8.77 5.02 -11.29
N VAL A 81 -9.31 6.02 -11.98
CA VAL A 81 -10.01 5.84 -13.26
C VAL A 81 -8.97 5.75 -14.37
N THR A 82 -9.10 4.76 -15.25
CA THR A 82 -8.29 4.64 -16.47
C THR A 82 -9.20 4.46 -17.67
N GLU A 83 -8.89 5.12 -18.78
CA GLU A 83 -9.65 4.97 -20.03
C GLU A 83 -9.53 3.56 -20.62
N GLU A 84 -10.67 3.02 -21.06
CA GLU A 84 -10.75 1.72 -21.73
C GLU A 84 -10.24 1.86 -23.18
N GLY A 85 -9.03 1.35 -23.44
CA GLY A 85 -8.52 1.19 -24.80
C GLY A 85 -9.02 -0.10 -25.45
N LEU A 86 -9.25 -0.08 -26.77
CA LEU A 86 -9.68 -1.22 -27.61
C LEU A 86 -8.80 -2.48 -27.53
N PHE A 87 -7.56 -2.34 -27.04
CA PHE A 87 -6.65 -3.45 -26.78
C PHE A 87 -6.50 -3.63 -25.27
N ARG A 88 -6.26 -4.87 -24.81
CA ARG A 88 -6.07 -5.31 -23.39
C ARG A 88 -4.98 -4.56 -22.56
N ALA A 89 -4.54 -3.39 -22.99
CA ALA A 89 -3.74 -2.40 -22.29
C ALA A 89 -4.39 -1.87 -21.01
N GLU A 90 -5.68 -2.13 -20.77
CA GLU A 90 -6.43 -1.76 -19.56
C GLU A 90 -5.69 -2.18 -18.27
N SER A 91 -5.22 -3.43 -18.19
CA SER A 91 -4.50 -3.94 -17.02
C SER A 91 -3.16 -3.23 -16.78
N LEU A 92 -2.49 -2.77 -17.84
CA LEU A 92 -1.20 -2.07 -17.76
C LEU A 92 -1.39 -0.61 -17.37
N ALA A 93 -2.31 0.10 -18.02
CA ALA A 93 -2.62 1.49 -17.71
C ALA A 93 -3.13 1.63 -16.27
N SER A 94 -4.03 0.74 -15.84
CA SER A 94 -4.47 0.63 -14.44
C SER A 94 -3.28 0.41 -13.52
N ARG A 95 -2.43 -0.57 -13.80
CA ARG A 95 -1.29 -0.89 -12.94
C ARG A 95 -0.31 0.29 -12.82
N ILE A 96 0.01 0.97 -13.92
CA ILE A 96 0.86 2.16 -13.92
C ILE A 96 0.21 3.25 -13.06
N SER A 97 -1.09 3.50 -13.22
CA SER A 97 -1.81 4.52 -12.46
C SER A 97 -1.81 4.23 -10.96
N TYR A 98 -2.06 2.98 -10.54
CA TYR A 98 -1.93 2.59 -9.12
C TYR A 98 -0.51 2.74 -8.59
N LEU A 99 0.50 2.38 -9.40
CA LEU A 99 1.90 2.55 -9.01
C LEU A 99 2.26 4.03 -8.83
N THR A 100 1.80 4.90 -9.74
CA THR A 100 1.98 6.36 -9.65
C THR A 100 1.32 6.92 -8.40
N VAL A 101 0.07 6.53 -8.10
CA VAL A 101 -0.60 6.93 -6.86
C VAL A 101 0.19 6.49 -5.63
N MET A 102 0.68 5.25 -5.62
CA MET A 102 1.52 4.74 -4.54
C MET A 102 2.84 5.51 -4.41
N ASP A 103 3.42 5.97 -5.52
CA ASP A 103 4.61 6.83 -5.53
C ASP A 103 4.34 8.22 -4.95
N ILE A 104 3.20 8.82 -5.30
CA ILE A 104 2.76 10.09 -4.73
C ILE A 104 2.57 9.96 -3.22
N LEU A 105 1.85 8.93 -2.76
CA LEU A 105 1.63 8.69 -1.33
C LEU A 105 2.95 8.45 -0.60
N TYR A 106 3.83 7.62 -1.15
CA TYR A 106 5.14 7.37 -0.57
C TYR A 106 5.97 8.65 -0.46
N THR A 107 6.01 9.46 -1.53
CA THR A 107 6.76 10.71 -1.57
C THR A 107 6.24 11.70 -0.54
N ASN A 108 4.92 11.89 -0.47
CA ASN A 108 4.31 12.75 0.55
C ASN A 108 4.59 12.23 1.97
N THR A 109 4.50 10.91 2.19
CA THR A 109 4.82 10.29 3.48
C THR A 109 6.26 10.57 3.88
N MET A 110 7.21 10.44 2.95
CA MET A 110 8.63 10.73 3.18
C MET A 110 8.84 12.17 3.64
N TYR A 111 8.22 13.15 2.97
CA TYR A 111 8.37 14.57 3.29
C TYR A 111 7.61 15.02 4.56
N HIS A 112 6.50 14.37 4.90
CA HIS A 112 5.72 14.74 6.10
C HIS A 112 6.51 14.56 7.40
N ASN A 113 7.31 13.49 7.48
CA ASN A 113 8.22 13.20 8.60
C ASN A 113 9.66 13.09 8.10
N PHE A 114 10.14 14.15 7.44
CA PHE A 114 11.39 14.13 6.67
C PHE A 114 12.58 13.59 7.45
N ASP A 115 12.87 14.12 8.63
CA ASP A 115 14.05 13.75 9.40
C ASP A 115 14.01 12.26 9.81
N GLN A 116 12.89 11.79 10.36
CA GLN A 116 12.76 10.39 10.79
C GLN A 116 12.79 9.41 9.61
N ASN A 117 12.18 9.80 8.49
CA ASN A 117 12.17 8.98 7.27
C ASN A 117 13.54 8.95 6.58
N ALA A 118 14.25 10.08 6.55
CA ALA A 118 15.62 10.16 6.03
C ALA A 118 16.57 9.27 6.85
N ASP A 119 16.45 9.30 8.18
CA ASP A 119 17.20 8.42 9.07
C ASP A 119 16.89 6.94 8.85
N SER A 120 15.60 6.58 8.69
CA SER A 120 15.19 5.20 8.40
C SER A 120 15.80 4.72 7.07
N LEU A 121 15.69 5.54 6.03
CA LEU A 121 16.25 5.24 4.71
C LEU A 121 17.78 5.11 4.74
N LYS A 122 18.47 5.96 5.51
CA LYS A 122 19.93 5.87 5.70
C LYS A 122 20.31 4.54 6.35
N LYS A 123 19.70 4.18 7.48
CA LYS A 123 19.96 2.89 8.17
C LYS A 123 19.76 1.68 7.26
N ILE A 124 18.71 1.71 6.43
CA ILE A 124 18.45 0.64 5.46
C ILE A 124 19.55 0.59 4.40
N ARG A 125 19.97 1.74 3.86
CA ARG A 125 21.05 1.81 2.86
C ARG A 125 22.38 1.33 3.44
N ASP A 126 22.72 1.74 4.66
CA ASP A 126 23.93 1.33 5.35
C ASP A 126 23.95 -0.20 5.53
N ASN A 127 22.83 -0.80 5.97
CA ASN A 127 22.72 -2.25 6.10
C ASN A 127 22.81 -2.99 4.75
N ILE A 128 22.13 -2.50 3.70
CA ILE A 128 22.20 -3.14 2.37
C ILE A 128 23.61 -2.97 1.76
N SER A 129 24.34 -1.90 2.08
CA SER A 129 25.70 -1.72 1.58
C SER A 129 26.64 -2.83 2.04
N THR A 130 26.39 -3.43 3.21
CA THR A 130 27.18 -4.57 3.72
C THR A 130 27.10 -5.82 2.83
N THR A 131 26.09 -5.92 1.95
CA THR A 131 25.96 -7.03 1.00
C THR A 131 26.74 -6.81 -0.29
N LYS A 132 27.36 -5.64 -0.46
CA LYS A 132 28.19 -5.32 -1.63
C LYS A 132 29.66 -5.61 -1.28
N THR A 133 30.35 -6.33 -2.15
CA THR A 133 31.76 -6.70 -1.98
C THR A 133 32.73 -5.73 -2.67
N ASP A 134 32.24 -4.61 -3.22
CA ASP A 134 33.04 -3.66 -4.01
C ASP A 134 33.53 -2.49 -3.13
N PRO A 135 34.86 -2.29 -2.97
CA PRO A 135 35.45 -1.26 -2.11
C PRO A 135 35.12 0.20 -2.48
N HIS A 136 34.61 0.46 -3.69
CA HIS A 136 34.48 1.82 -4.23
C HIS A 136 33.17 2.56 -3.91
N TYR A 137 32.28 1.99 -3.06
CA TYR A 137 30.99 2.61 -2.75
C TYR A 137 31.02 3.67 -1.62
N LEU A 138 32.17 3.86 -0.96
CA LEU A 138 32.33 4.79 0.17
C LEU A 138 32.98 6.15 -0.21
N SER A 139 33.15 6.44 -1.51
CA SER A 139 33.66 7.72 -2.00
C SER A 139 32.55 8.63 -2.52
#